data_AF-A0A7S2QLT1-F1
#
_entry.id   AF-A0A7S2QLT1-F1
#
_cell.length_a   1.000
_cell.length_b   1.000
_cell.length_c   1.000
_cell.angle_alpha   90.00
_cell.angle_beta   90.00
_cell.angle_gamma   90.00
#
_symmetry.space_group_name_H-M   'P 1'
#
loop_
_entity.id
_entity.type
_entity.pdbx_description
1 polymer ?
#
loop_
_entity_poly.entity_id
_entity_poly.type
_entity_poly.pdbx_seq_one_letter_code
_entity_poly.pdbx_strand_id
1 'polypeptide(L)'
;EYLEKDLRISRQVFNRNKVGSFRCSQRGVEAIAFPYYQRRGQTYPVLVSYHKPSRYPDLVWQKRLSGEMFAYGSLDLWNDDATLRKYVFVIVTEGELNKLSIEEALEDTKHVAVLAVHQQGCRCLGNGVREALRDAHMVLLATGRVSMDSLLAREIGHARVRRVEFADREDAKDVLRFRGPEALRKVLLTGVGV
;
A
#
# COMPACT_ATOMS: atom_id res chain seq x y z
N GLU A 1 -19.41 0.43 4.11
CA GLU A 1 -19.96 1.29 5.18
C GLU A 1 -18.95 1.79 6.21
N TYR A 2 -18.37 0.96 7.10
CA TYR A 2 -17.44 1.44 8.16
C TYR A 2 -16.20 2.14 7.57
N LEU A 3 -15.52 1.51 6.62
CA LEU A 3 -14.30 2.09 6.03
C LEU A 3 -14.58 3.33 5.16
N GLU A 4 -15.73 3.37 4.48
CA GLU A 4 -16.13 4.53 3.67
C GLU A 4 -16.38 5.76 4.54
N LYS A 5 -17.02 5.57 5.71
CA LYS A 5 -17.34 6.68 6.63
C LYS A 5 -16.18 7.11 7.50
N ASP A 6 -15.38 6.17 8.02
CA ASP A 6 -14.34 6.47 9.01
C ASP A 6 -12.97 6.75 8.40
N LEU A 7 -12.64 6.15 7.25
CA LEU A 7 -11.34 6.35 6.57
C LEU A 7 -11.46 7.20 5.31
N ARG A 8 -12.68 7.55 4.88
CA ARG A 8 -12.93 8.35 3.66
C ARG A 8 -12.35 7.70 2.40
N ILE A 9 -12.36 6.37 2.32
CA ILE A 9 -11.94 5.61 1.13
C ILE A 9 -13.19 5.18 0.38
N SER A 10 -13.25 5.48 -0.91
CA SER A 10 -14.38 5.17 -1.76
C SER A 10 -14.53 3.68 -2.03
N ARG A 11 -15.77 3.27 -2.33
CA ARG A 11 -16.05 1.90 -2.80
C ARG A 11 -15.32 1.55 -4.09
N GLN A 12 -15.05 2.56 -4.93
CA GLN A 12 -14.32 2.40 -6.17
C GLN A 12 -12.88 1.93 -5.92
N VAL A 13 -12.17 2.56 -4.99
CA VAL A 13 -10.82 2.14 -4.58
C VAL A 13 -10.85 0.72 -3.99
N PHE A 14 -11.83 0.38 -3.14
CA PHE A 14 -11.96 -1.00 -2.63
C PHE A 14 -12.18 -2.03 -3.74
N ASN A 15 -13.09 -1.74 -4.68
CA ASN A 15 -13.42 -2.64 -5.79
C ASN A 15 -12.20 -2.86 -6.71
N ARG A 16 -11.48 -1.78 -7.07
CA ARG A 16 -10.25 -1.85 -7.88
C ARG A 16 -9.21 -2.76 -7.23
N ASN A 17 -9.10 -2.64 -5.91
CA ASN A 17 -8.17 -3.40 -5.08
C ASN A 17 -8.67 -4.79 -4.66
N LYS A 18 -9.88 -5.17 -5.10
CA LYS A 18 -10.55 -6.44 -4.79
C LYS A 18 -10.62 -6.69 -3.28
N VAL A 19 -10.76 -5.63 -2.50
CA VAL A 19 -10.88 -5.72 -1.04
C VAL A 19 -12.26 -6.28 -0.71
N GLY A 20 -12.27 -7.37 0.04
CA GLY A 20 -13.49 -8.04 0.47
C GLY A 20 -13.80 -7.80 1.94
N SER A 21 -15.08 -7.86 2.29
CA SER A 21 -15.52 -7.98 3.69
C SER A 21 -16.21 -9.32 3.89
N PHE A 22 -15.95 -9.99 5.00
CA PHE A 22 -16.65 -11.22 5.37
C PHE A 22 -16.93 -11.24 6.87
N ARG A 23 -18.02 -11.90 7.25
CA ARG A 23 -18.37 -12.12 8.65
C ARG A 23 -17.83 -13.48 9.06
N CYS A 24 -16.92 -13.49 10.03
CA CYS A 24 -16.45 -14.73 10.64
C CYS A 24 -17.57 -15.31 11.51
N SER A 25 -18.21 -16.39 11.03
CA SER A 25 -19.35 -17.04 11.69
C SER A 25 -19.06 -17.51 13.11
N GLN A 26 -17.80 -17.84 13.42
CA GLN A 26 -17.39 -18.33 14.75
C GLN A 26 -17.25 -17.24 15.80
N ARG A 27 -17.16 -15.95 15.42
CA ARG A 27 -16.92 -14.85 16.38
C ARG A 27 -17.83 -13.63 16.18
N GLY A 28 -18.70 -13.64 15.18
CA GLY A 28 -19.51 -12.46 14.82
C GLY A 28 -18.68 -11.24 14.39
N VAL A 29 -17.38 -11.44 14.14
CA VAL A 29 -16.45 -10.37 13.76
C VAL A 29 -16.55 -10.14 12.26
N GLU A 30 -16.75 -8.88 11.88
CA GLU A 30 -16.56 -8.44 10.50
C GLU A 30 -15.07 -8.21 10.26
N ALA A 31 -14.54 -8.84 9.23
CA ALA A 31 -13.14 -8.76 8.86
C ALA A 31 -13.00 -8.26 7.43
N ILE A 32 -11.86 -7.63 7.17
CA ILE A 32 -11.50 -7.11 5.84
C ILE A 32 -10.36 -7.98 5.29
N ALA A 33 -10.51 -8.40 4.05
CA ALA A 33 -9.56 -9.23 3.34
C ALA A 33 -8.83 -8.39 2.29
N PHE A 34 -7.50 -8.44 2.32
CA PHE A 34 -6.63 -7.84 1.32
C PHE A 34 -5.99 -8.95 0.49
N PRO A 35 -6.33 -9.09 -0.81
CA PRO A 35 -5.75 -10.12 -1.65
C PRO A 35 -4.34 -9.73 -2.12
N TYR A 36 -3.34 -10.51 -1.75
CA TYR A 36 -1.99 -10.39 -2.29
C TYR A 36 -1.86 -11.30 -3.52
N TYR A 37 -1.19 -10.80 -4.55
CA TYR A 37 -0.97 -11.55 -5.79
C TYR A 37 0.51 -11.89 -5.95
N GLN A 38 0.79 -12.99 -6.64
CA GLN A 38 2.11 -13.33 -7.15
C GLN A 38 2.14 -13.20 -8.69
N ARG A 39 3.34 -13.01 -9.27
CA ARG A 39 3.59 -12.85 -10.71
C ARG A 39 2.92 -13.92 -11.59
N ARG A 40 2.63 -15.10 -11.03
CA ARG A 40 1.91 -16.20 -11.71
C ARG A 40 0.38 -16.11 -11.61
N GLY A 41 -0.17 -14.96 -11.23
CA GLY A 41 -1.62 -14.76 -11.05
C GLY A 41 -2.22 -15.47 -9.82
N GLN A 42 -1.39 -16.13 -9.00
CA GLN A 42 -1.86 -16.80 -7.78
C GLN A 42 -2.29 -15.74 -6.75
N THR A 43 -3.47 -15.95 -6.17
CA THR A 43 -4.04 -15.06 -5.14
C THR A 43 -3.87 -15.68 -3.76
N TYR A 44 -3.36 -14.89 -2.82
CA TYR A 44 -3.23 -15.25 -1.42
C TYR A 44 -3.99 -14.21 -0.58
N PRO A 45 -5.14 -14.57 0.02
CA PRO A 45 -5.83 -13.65 0.90
C PRO A 45 -5.03 -13.45 2.19
N VAL A 46 -4.68 -12.20 2.51
CA VAL A 46 -4.21 -11.79 3.84
C VAL A 46 -5.37 -11.14 4.57
N LEU A 47 -5.68 -11.62 5.78
CA LEU A 47 -6.79 -11.10 6.57
C LEU A 47 -6.25 -10.14 7.64
N VAL A 48 -6.51 -8.84 7.47
CA VAL A 48 -6.23 -7.81 8.48
C VAL A 48 -7.59 -7.37 9.04
N SER A 49 -7.94 -7.86 10.23
CA SER A 49 -9.28 -7.61 10.78
C SER A 49 -9.31 -6.30 11.57
N TYR A 50 -10.21 -5.41 11.17
CA TYR A 50 -10.62 -4.23 11.91
C TYR A 50 -11.93 -4.52 12.61
N HIS A 51 -11.95 -4.47 13.94
CA HIS A 51 -13.20 -4.35 14.68
C HIS A 51 -13.45 -2.86 14.91
N LYS A 52 -14.72 -2.42 14.79
CA LYS A 52 -15.22 -1.18 15.44
C LYS A 52 -14.49 -0.93 16.77
N PRO A 53 -14.23 0.33 17.18
CA PRO A 53 -13.19 0.68 18.17
C PRO A 53 -13.30 0.11 19.59
N SER A 54 -14.22 -0.80 19.91
CA SER A 54 -14.65 -0.99 21.30
C SER A 54 -14.39 -2.32 21.98
N ARG A 55 -14.02 -3.45 21.32
CA ARG A 55 -13.91 -4.72 22.09
C ARG A 55 -12.81 -5.73 21.78
N TYR A 56 -12.08 -5.65 20.68
CA TYR A 56 -10.98 -6.59 20.42
C TYR A 56 -9.81 -5.90 19.74
N PRO A 57 -8.60 -5.90 20.34
CA PRO A 57 -7.42 -5.37 19.67
C PRO A 57 -7.12 -6.20 18.41
N ASP A 58 -6.85 -5.51 17.31
CA ASP A 58 -6.30 -5.94 16.02
C ASP A 58 -6.06 -7.44 15.87
N LEU A 59 -7.11 -8.19 15.51
CA LEU A 59 -6.97 -9.60 15.13
C LEU A 59 -6.38 -9.67 13.72
N VAL A 60 -5.05 -9.69 13.64
CA VAL A 60 -4.35 -9.94 12.37
C VAL A 60 -4.30 -11.45 12.13
N TRP A 61 -5.07 -11.94 11.15
CA TRP A 61 -5.05 -13.34 10.71
C TRP A 61 -4.19 -13.47 9.45
N GLN A 62 -2.92 -13.79 9.65
CA GLN A 62 -2.01 -14.05 8.54
C GLN A 62 -1.98 -15.53 8.21
N LYS A 63 -2.47 -15.90 7.02
CA LYS A 63 -2.08 -17.16 6.40
C LYS A 63 -0.66 -16.98 5.86
N ARG A 64 0.35 -17.34 6.67
CA ARG A 64 1.75 -17.33 6.24
C ARG A 64 1.96 -18.39 5.16
N LEU A 65 2.50 -17.98 4.01
CA LEU A 65 3.07 -18.89 3.03
C LEU A 65 4.52 -18.52 2.76
N SER A 66 5.35 -19.57 2.73
CA SER A 66 6.76 -19.67 2.35
C SER A 66 7.52 -18.38 2.05
N GLY A 67 8.43 -18.00 2.96
CA GLY A 67 9.76 -17.43 2.70
C GLY A 67 9.90 -16.06 2.02
N GLU A 68 9.00 -15.66 1.14
CA GLU A 68 9.05 -14.40 0.38
C GLU A 68 7.91 -13.49 0.86
N MET A 69 8.22 -12.25 1.26
CA MET A 69 7.14 -11.30 1.56
C MET A 69 6.61 -10.66 0.28
N PHE A 70 5.30 -10.62 0.20
CA PHE A 70 4.54 -10.02 -0.88
C PHE A 70 4.32 -8.53 -0.61
N ALA A 71 4.29 -7.71 -1.66
CA ALA A 71 3.82 -6.33 -1.59
C ALA A 71 2.37 -6.29 -2.08
N TYR A 72 1.48 -5.68 -1.31
CA TYR A 72 0.09 -5.49 -1.71
C TYR A 72 0.03 -4.46 -2.86
N GLY A 73 -0.75 -4.74 -3.91
CA GLY A 73 -0.74 -3.96 -5.15
C GLY A 73 0.30 -4.39 -6.18
N SER A 74 1.09 -5.43 -5.90
CA SER A 74 2.10 -5.95 -6.85
C SER A 74 1.52 -6.42 -8.19
N LEU A 75 0.24 -6.81 -8.24
CA LEU A 75 -0.44 -7.18 -9.49
C LEU A 75 -0.46 -6.03 -10.50
N ASP A 76 -0.56 -4.79 -10.02
CA ASP A 76 -0.58 -3.59 -10.86
C ASP A 76 0.75 -3.42 -11.63
N LEU A 77 1.82 -4.04 -11.12
CA LEU A 77 3.14 -4.06 -11.75
C LEU A 77 3.30 -5.16 -12.81
N TRP A 78 2.47 -6.21 -12.78
CA TRP A 78 2.68 -7.45 -13.54
C TRP A 78 1.61 -7.76 -14.58
N ASN A 79 0.53 -6.98 -14.67
CA ASN A 79 -0.41 -7.14 -15.78
C ASN A 79 0.31 -6.74 -17.08
N ASP A 80 0.63 -7.76 -17.88
CA ASP A 80 1.29 -7.70 -19.19
C ASP A 80 0.58 -6.68 -20.10
N ASP A 81 1.25 -5.56 -20.38
CA ASP A 81 1.76 -5.18 -21.71
C ASP A 81 2.37 -3.77 -21.58
N ALA A 82 3.71 -3.68 -21.55
CA ALA A 82 4.46 -2.42 -21.41
C ALA A 82 4.13 -1.55 -20.16
N THR A 83 3.49 -2.11 -19.13
CA THR A 83 2.83 -1.34 -18.06
C THR A 83 3.79 -0.69 -17.06
N LEU A 84 4.95 -1.28 -16.78
CA LEU A 84 5.98 -0.61 -15.98
C LEU A 84 6.60 0.60 -16.70
N ARG A 85 6.65 0.61 -18.05
CA ARG A 85 7.00 1.82 -18.81
C ARG A 85 5.92 2.89 -18.73
N LYS A 86 4.69 2.54 -18.32
CA LYS A 86 3.60 3.50 -18.11
C LYS A 86 3.71 4.14 -16.73
N TYR A 87 4.37 3.55 -15.73
CA TYR A 87 4.45 4.15 -14.40
C TYR A 87 5.72 4.97 -14.24
N VAL A 88 5.57 6.29 -14.17
CA VAL A 88 6.69 7.22 -13.90
C VAL A 88 7.05 7.14 -12.41
N PHE A 89 6.08 6.89 -11.55
CA PHE A 89 6.28 6.88 -10.10
C PHE A 89 5.76 5.59 -9.48
N VAL A 90 6.53 5.04 -8.54
CA VAL A 90 6.06 3.99 -7.63
C VAL A 90 6.09 4.51 -6.21
N ILE A 91 4.96 4.46 -5.51
CA ILE A 91 4.87 4.85 -4.11
C ILE A 91 4.85 3.59 -3.25
N VAL A 92 5.77 3.49 -2.30
CA VAL A 92 5.83 2.38 -1.34
C VAL A 92 5.43 2.89 0.04
N THR A 93 4.46 2.26 0.66
CA THR A 93 3.94 2.62 1.99
C THR A 93 3.83 1.41 2.91
N GLU A 94 3.60 1.63 4.20
CA GLU A 94 3.42 0.57 5.19
C GLU A 94 1.95 0.31 5.47
N GLY A 95 1.53 -0.95 5.30
CA GLY A 95 0.16 -1.36 5.59
C GLY A 95 -0.84 -1.01 4.49
N GLU A 96 -1.82 -1.89 4.34
CA GLU A 96 -2.76 -1.92 3.23
C GLU A 96 -3.68 -0.70 3.24
N LEU A 97 -4.08 -0.20 4.42
CA LEU A 97 -4.90 1.00 4.52
C LEU A 97 -4.18 2.26 4.03
N ASN A 98 -2.87 2.39 4.28
CA ASN A 98 -2.12 3.51 3.75
C ASN A 98 -2.07 3.46 2.22
N LYS A 99 -1.92 2.27 1.63
CA LYS A 99 -1.96 2.08 0.17
C LYS A 99 -3.29 2.53 -0.42
N LEU A 100 -4.39 2.08 0.17
CA LEU A 100 -5.73 2.51 -0.27
C LEU A 100 -5.94 4.01 -0.08
N SER A 101 -5.43 4.60 1.00
CA SER A 101 -5.56 6.03 1.27
C SER A 101 -4.82 6.89 0.24
N ILE A 102 -3.62 6.47 -0.13
CA ILE A 102 -2.82 7.11 -1.19
C ILE A 102 -3.54 6.99 -2.54
N GLU A 103 -4.08 5.81 -2.83
CA GLU A 103 -4.82 5.57 -4.07
C GLU A 103 -6.11 6.36 -4.20
N GLU A 104 -6.79 6.62 -3.09
CA GLU A 104 -7.94 7.52 -3.03
C GLU A 104 -7.50 8.96 -3.36
N ALA A 105 -6.42 9.44 -2.74
CA ALA A 105 -5.90 10.79 -2.97
C ALA A 105 -5.34 11.00 -4.39
N LEU A 106 -5.00 9.91 -5.09
CA LEU A 106 -4.39 9.92 -6.42
C LEU A 106 -5.31 9.36 -7.51
N GLU A 107 -6.62 9.25 -7.29
CA GLU A 107 -7.55 8.59 -8.20
C GLU A 107 -7.45 9.09 -9.66
N ASP A 108 -7.28 10.40 -9.86
CA ASP A 108 -7.14 11.03 -11.18
C ASP A 108 -5.70 11.06 -11.72
N THR A 109 -4.73 10.56 -10.95
CA THR A 109 -3.31 10.60 -11.32
C THR A 109 -2.95 9.34 -12.09
N LYS A 110 -2.84 9.47 -13.40
CA LYS A 110 -2.30 8.41 -14.27
C LYS A 110 -0.82 8.20 -13.98
N HIS A 111 -0.31 7.01 -14.28
CA HIS A 111 1.13 6.71 -14.26
C HIS A 111 1.77 6.66 -12.87
N VAL A 112 0.98 6.42 -11.82
CA VAL A 112 1.46 6.10 -10.47
C VAL A 112 1.02 4.69 -10.06
N ALA A 113 1.96 3.87 -9.60
CA ALA A 113 1.68 2.61 -8.93
C ALA A 113 1.88 2.78 -7.41
N VAL A 114 1.03 2.16 -6.60
CA VAL A 114 1.13 2.23 -5.13
C VAL A 114 1.25 0.82 -4.58
N LEU A 115 2.23 0.61 -3.69
CA LEU A 115 2.53 -0.68 -3.08
C LEU A 115 2.51 -0.56 -1.57
N ALA A 116 1.88 -1.52 -0.91
CA ALA A 116 1.96 -1.65 0.55
C ALA A 116 2.89 -2.80 0.94
N VAL A 117 3.83 -2.52 1.83
CA VAL A 117 4.63 -3.54 2.50
C VAL A 117 4.11 -3.79 3.90
N HIS A 118 4.15 -5.05 4.34
CA HIS A 118 3.76 -5.40 5.70
C HIS A 118 4.85 -4.98 6.71
N GLN A 119 4.43 -4.71 7.96
CA GLN A 119 5.17 -4.11 9.07
C GLN A 119 6.51 -4.77 9.50
N GLN A 120 7.01 -5.80 8.82
CA GLN A 120 8.31 -6.43 9.13
C GLN A 120 9.49 -5.86 8.31
N GLY A 121 9.26 -4.78 7.56
CA GLY A 121 10.32 -4.01 6.94
C GLY A 121 10.89 -4.62 5.66
N CYS A 122 11.79 -3.85 5.04
CA CYS A 122 12.19 -4.01 3.63
C CYS A 122 13.12 -5.19 3.33
N ARG A 123 13.51 -6.00 4.34
CA ARG A 123 14.45 -7.12 4.16
C ARG A 123 13.90 -8.23 3.25
N CYS A 124 12.62 -8.17 2.89
CA CYS A 124 11.88 -9.29 2.34
C CYS A 124 11.08 -8.96 1.08
N LEU A 125 11.31 -7.82 0.39
CA LEU A 125 10.66 -7.59 -0.90
C LEU A 125 10.98 -8.78 -1.83
N GLY A 126 9.97 -9.46 -2.34
CA GLY A 126 10.16 -10.55 -3.30
C GLY A 126 10.88 -10.05 -4.56
N ASN A 127 11.64 -10.94 -5.22
CA ASN A 127 12.46 -10.59 -6.39
C ASN A 127 11.66 -9.87 -7.49
N GLY A 128 10.42 -10.30 -7.73
CA GLY A 128 9.55 -9.67 -8.74
C GLY A 128 9.12 -8.23 -8.41
N VAL A 129 9.10 -7.83 -7.13
CA VAL A 129 8.82 -6.43 -6.74
C VAL A 129 10.08 -5.58 -6.91
N ARG A 130 11.26 -6.13 -6.56
CA ARG A 130 12.54 -5.42 -6.74
C ARG A 130 12.84 -5.17 -8.22
N GLU A 131 12.59 -6.14 -9.09
CA GLU A 131 12.68 -5.98 -10.54
C GLU A 131 11.81 -4.81 -11.01
N ALA A 132 10.54 -4.78 -10.61
CA ALA A 132 9.62 -3.71 -10.97
C ALA A 132 10.07 -2.32 -10.46
N LEU A 133 10.64 -2.25 -9.26
CA LEU A 133 11.16 -1.00 -8.70
C LEU A 133 12.42 -0.50 -9.43
N ARG A 134 13.24 -1.39 -10.02
CA ARG A 134 14.41 -0.99 -10.82
C ARG A 134 14.03 -0.27 -12.10
N ASP A 135 12.87 -0.63 -12.67
CA ASP A 135 12.35 -0.03 -13.90
C ASP A 135 11.61 1.29 -13.66
N ALA A 136 11.27 1.61 -12.41
CA ALA A 136 10.64 2.89 -12.05
C ALA A 136 11.58 4.07 -12.29
N HIS A 137 11.04 5.19 -12.79
CA HIS A 137 11.79 6.44 -12.91
C HIS A 137 12.10 7.03 -11.53
N MET A 138 11.12 7.02 -10.63
CA MET A 138 11.32 7.39 -9.23
C MET A 138 10.43 6.57 -8.29
N VAL A 139 10.96 6.33 -7.10
CA VAL A 139 10.27 5.65 -6.00
C VAL A 139 10.09 6.60 -4.83
N LEU A 140 8.84 6.82 -4.43
CA LEU A 140 8.47 7.60 -3.26
C LEU A 140 8.24 6.66 -2.07
N LEU A 141 8.93 6.91 -0.98
CA LEU A 141 8.80 6.18 0.27
C LEU A 141 7.86 6.94 1.19
N ALA A 142 6.60 6.53 1.17
CA ALA A 142 5.55 7.02 2.06
C ALA A 142 5.47 6.15 3.33
N THR A 143 6.61 6.03 4.01
CA THR A 143 6.77 5.26 5.24
C THR A 143 7.38 6.13 6.36
N GLY A 144 7.02 5.83 7.61
CA GLY A 144 7.71 6.36 8.78
C GLY A 144 9.10 5.77 9.03
N ARG A 145 9.51 4.70 8.32
CA ARG A 145 10.73 3.94 8.62
C ARG A 145 11.91 4.29 7.71
N VAL A 146 12.97 4.82 8.34
CA VAL A 146 14.26 5.17 7.72
C VAL A 146 15.00 3.96 7.14
N SER A 147 14.74 2.74 7.64
CA SER A 147 15.48 1.54 7.21
C SER A 147 15.14 1.07 5.79
N MET A 148 14.01 1.49 5.23
CA MET A 148 13.61 1.17 3.86
C MET A 148 14.41 1.98 2.83
N ASP A 149 14.71 3.24 3.17
CA ASP A 149 15.41 4.20 2.31
C ASP A 149 16.77 3.65 1.86
N SER A 150 17.59 3.22 2.81
CA SER A 150 18.95 2.71 2.54
C SER A 150 18.97 1.41 1.74
N LEU A 151 17.97 0.54 1.90
CA LEU A 151 17.92 -0.74 1.19
C LEU A 151 17.52 -0.53 -0.27
N LEU A 152 16.43 0.22 -0.49
CA LEU A 152 15.97 0.51 -1.84
C LEU A 152 16.97 1.40 -2.58
N ALA A 153 17.55 2.40 -1.93
CA ALA A 153 18.55 3.25 -2.54
C ALA A 153 19.80 2.48 -3.00
N ARG A 154 20.18 1.39 -2.33
CA ARG A 154 21.25 0.49 -2.81
C ARG A 154 20.85 -0.32 -4.04
N GLU A 155 19.59 -0.72 -4.14
CA GLU A 155 19.11 -1.57 -5.23
C GLU A 155 18.76 -0.80 -6.51
N ILE A 156 18.23 0.42 -6.37
CA ILE A 156 17.74 1.23 -7.50
C ILE A 156 18.46 2.57 -7.63
N GLY A 157 19.36 2.92 -6.71
CA GLY A 157 20.14 4.15 -6.76
C GLY A 157 19.50 5.30 -5.97
N HIS A 158 20.31 5.97 -5.15
CA HIS A 158 19.91 7.07 -4.25
C HIS A 158 19.19 8.22 -4.98
N ALA A 159 19.55 8.51 -6.22
CA ALA A 159 18.95 9.61 -6.98
C ALA A 159 17.46 9.40 -7.27
N ARG A 160 17.02 8.13 -7.35
CA ARG A 160 15.64 7.74 -7.70
C ARG A 160 14.77 7.45 -6.50
N VAL A 161 15.30 7.53 -5.28
CA VAL A 161 14.54 7.32 -4.05
C VAL A 161 14.30 8.67 -3.40
N ARG A 162 13.04 8.95 -3.09
CA ARG A 162 12.62 10.12 -2.32
C ARG A 162 11.73 9.69 -1.18
N ARG A 163 11.71 10.48 -0.12
CA ARG A 163 10.88 10.23 1.03
C ARG A 163 9.74 11.23 1.07
N VAL A 164 8.56 10.74 1.46
CA VAL A 164 7.43 11.59 1.79
C VAL A 164 7.51 11.88 3.28
N GLU A 165 7.54 13.17 3.62
CA GLU A 165 7.55 13.62 5.01
C GLU A 165 6.12 13.86 5.48
N PHE A 166 5.64 12.96 6.33
CA PHE A 166 4.42 13.16 7.10
C PHE A 166 4.74 13.96 8.37
N ALA A 167 3.75 14.67 8.91
CA ALA A 167 3.89 15.31 10.21
C ALA A 167 4.09 14.25 11.31
N ASP A 168 4.62 14.66 12.48
CA ASP A 168 4.98 13.72 13.54
C ASP A 168 3.83 12.78 13.91
N ARG A 169 4.11 11.47 13.84
CA ARG A 169 3.20 10.33 14.09
C ARG A 169 2.01 10.18 13.13
N GLU A 170 1.91 10.97 12.07
CA GLU A 170 0.91 10.75 11.02
C GLU A 170 1.40 9.77 9.96
N ASP A 171 0.46 9.04 9.37
CA ASP A 171 0.66 8.33 8.10
C ASP A 171 -0.44 8.67 7.10
N ALA A 172 -0.41 8.03 5.92
CA ALA A 172 -1.30 8.39 4.82
C ALA A 172 -2.80 8.25 5.19
N LYS A 173 -3.19 7.19 5.92
CA LYS A 173 -4.59 7.02 6.36
C LYS A 173 -4.99 8.12 7.34
N ASP A 174 -4.08 8.58 8.20
CA ASP A 174 -4.37 9.65 9.16
C ASP A 174 -4.57 10.98 8.44
N VAL A 175 -3.68 11.32 7.49
CA VAL A 175 -3.82 12.54 6.68
C VAL A 175 -5.11 12.52 5.86
N LEU A 176 -5.43 11.41 5.17
CA LEU A 176 -6.68 11.30 4.42
C LEU A 176 -7.90 11.50 5.33
N ARG A 177 -7.91 10.82 6.48
CA ARG A 177 -9.02 10.83 7.43
C ARG A 177 -9.28 12.23 7.98
N PHE A 178 -8.24 12.92 8.44
CA PHE A 178 -8.39 14.19 9.17
C PHE A 178 -8.34 15.42 8.27
N ARG A 179 -7.58 15.36 7.15
CA ARG A 179 -7.30 16.52 6.29
C ARG A 179 -7.86 16.37 4.87
N GLY A 180 -8.24 15.17 4.47
CA GLY A 180 -8.86 14.89 3.17
C GLY A 180 -7.87 14.58 2.04
N PRO A 181 -8.39 14.18 0.86
CA PRO A 181 -7.59 13.68 -0.26
C PRO A 181 -6.64 14.73 -0.85
N GLU A 182 -7.07 15.98 -0.98
CA GLU A 182 -6.23 17.07 -1.49
C GLU A 182 -5.02 17.36 -0.59
N ALA A 183 -5.19 17.24 0.73
CA ALA A 183 -4.09 17.43 1.66
C ALA A 183 -3.07 16.28 1.54
N LEU A 184 -3.55 15.03 1.47
CA LEU A 184 -2.68 13.88 1.25
C LEU A 184 -1.94 13.98 -0.09
N ARG A 185 -2.64 14.37 -1.16
CA ARG A 185 -2.04 14.60 -2.48
C ARG A 185 -0.90 15.61 -2.42
N LYS A 186 -1.09 16.75 -1.75
CA LYS A 186 -0.03 17.75 -1.57
C LYS A 186 1.19 17.18 -0.85
N VAL A 187 0.98 16.44 0.25
CA VAL A 187 2.07 15.79 0.99
C VAL A 187 2.83 14.78 0.12
N LEU A 188 2.13 14.03 -0.74
CA LEU A 188 2.78 13.09 -1.65
C LEU A 188 3.60 13.80 -2.74
N LEU A 189 3.09 14.94 -3.26
CA LEU A 189 3.73 15.70 -4.32
C LEU A 189 4.94 16.52 -3.84
N THR A 190 4.99 16.97 -2.58
CA THR A 190 6.22 17.59 -2.03
C THR A 190 7.40 16.63 -2.07
N GLY A 191 7.15 15.32 -1.89
CA GLY A 191 8.17 14.27 -2.05
C GLY A 191 8.72 14.13 -3.48
N VAL A 192 8.04 14.69 -4.48
CA VAL A 192 8.44 14.69 -5.90
C VAL A 192 9.33 15.89 -6.24
N GLY A 193 9.35 16.94 -5.40
CA GLY A 193 10.12 18.16 -5.64
C GLY A 193 9.50 19.10 -6.68
N VAL A 194 8.17 19.11 -6.79
CA VAL A 194 7.37 20.02 -7.63
C VAL A 194 6.61 20.99 -6.76
#